data_AF-A0A6P7ZVN5-F1
#
_entry.id   AF-A0A6P7ZVN5-F1
#
_cell.length_a   1.000
_cell.length_b   1.000
_cell.length_c   1.000
_cell.angle_alpha   90.00
_cell.angle_beta   90.00
_cell.angle_gamma   90.00
#
_symmetry.space_group_name_H-M   'P 1'
#
loop_
_entity.id
_entity.type
_entity.pdbx_description
1 polymer ?
#
loop_
_entity_poly.entity_id
_entity_poly.type
_entity_poly.pdbx_seq_one_letter_code
_entity_poly.pdbx_strand_id
1 'polypeptide(L)'
;MHVTDNNHDIEQPRSRAGAGGAHGPRVVREPRARGGAAHPTAHPAAQESSKLTMFKKIGVPIIAALLVAGALVVIGILIKVVLDNYYFFCLKSFKFIPMKKWCDGNADCADAEDEQRCVKPMEINTPSTVRISNSMSILQVFNQGSQSWTLVCYDNWDKNRAKAVCNQLGFNSDPVSNAVAVTNIDTPIQAYSRVEVTNDGGFQSILTNGGCVSGNVVSLSCISCGKGQNQVRIVGGTSSLIQNWPWQVSLQYKGQHVCGGSIISPSWILTAAHCFLKDQQQVDNWRIQAGISTLSVLFATRVDKVFIHSMYNNSKPYDIGLIHLNSPLSFSDFIQPICLPNFDDSLQDNVRLWVTGWGHTSEGAGTLSSQLQEAQISLISSSNCNREYTGQILDSMICAGRIEGGTDTCQGDSGGPLVALSGQKWEQMGIVSWGDGCARPGKVGVYTRVMYYLDWIYGAMKKAQ
;
A
#
# COMPACT_ATOMS: atom_id res chain seq x y z
N MET A 1 7.08 -4.36 58.86
CA MET A 1 8.07 -5.34 59.34
C MET A 1 9.21 -5.37 58.33
N HIS A 2 10.40 -5.02 58.82
CA HIS A 2 11.74 -5.03 58.23
C HIS A 2 12.05 -4.37 56.88
N VAL A 3 12.46 -3.11 57.02
CA VAL A 3 13.46 -2.36 56.25
C VAL A 3 14.86 -2.75 56.74
N THR A 4 15.86 -2.76 55.86
CA THR A 4 17.26 -2.49 56.23
C THR A 4 17.95 -1.62 55.18
N ASP A 5 18.41 -0.46 55.66
CA ASP A 5 19.35 0.50 55.08
C ASP A 5 20.74 -0.12 54.80
N ASN A 6 21.49 0.50 53.88
CA ASN A 6 22.73 1.21 54.26
C ASN A 6 23.36 2.01 53.11
N ASN A 7 23.61 3.28 53.43
CA ASN A 7 24.58 4.21 52.85
C ASN A 7 26.04 3.72 53.04
N HIS A 8 26.96 4.05 52.13
CA HIS A 8 28.00 5.07 52.34
C HIS A 8 29.11 5.07 51.25
N ASP A 9 29.41 6.30 50.81
CA ASP A 9 30.72 6.96 50.64
C ASP A 9 31.83 6.51 49.67
N ILE A 10 32.14 7.46 48.76
CA ILE A 10 33.42 8.18 48.56
C ILE A 10 34.71 7.34 48.46
N GLU A 11 35.39 7.43 47.30
CA GLU A 11 36.71 8.09 47.09
C GLU A 11 37.45 7.53 45.85
N GLN A 12 38.07 8.43 45.07
CA GLN A 12 39.08 8.09 44.06
C GLN A 12 40.39 7.64 44.72
N PRO A 13 41.25 6.90 44.00
CA PRO A 13 42.60 7.45 43.81
C PRO A 13 43.25 7.20 42.43
N ARG A 14 44.28 8.02 42.22
CA ARG A 14 45.20 8.15 41.08
C ARG A 14 46.06 6.91 40.76
N SER A 15 46.55 6.95 39.51
CA SER A 15 47.92 6.67 39.06
C SER A 15 48.22 5.32 38.40
N ARG A 16 48.73 5.38 37.17
CA ARG A 16 50.00 4.72 36.81
C ARG A 16 50.62 5.33 35.56
N ALA A 17 51.90 5.68 35.70
CA ALA A 17 52.81 6.09 34.65
C ALA A 17 53.34 4.87 33.88
N GLY A 18 53.67 5.07 32.61
CA GLY A 18 54.51 4.20 31.80
C GLY A 18 55.71 4.99 31.27
N ALA A 19 56.91 4.45 31.50
CA ALA A 19 58.20 5.09 31.37
C ALA A 19 58.93 4.72 30.06
N GLY A 20 59.98 5.50 29.74
CA GLY A 20 61.05 5.21 28.78
C GLY A 20 61.40 6.48 28.00
N GLY A 21 62.57 7.14 28.11
CA GLY A 21 63.87 6.77 28.65
C GLY A 21 64.92 6.88 27.53
N ALA A 22 65.79 7.89 27.55
CA ALA A 22 67.20 7.83 27.12
C ALA A 22 67.92 9.20 27.19
N HIS A 23 69.07 9.21 27.89
CA HIS A 23 70.33 9.97 27.72
C HIS A 23 70.28 11.48 27.40
N GLY A 24 70.84 12.41 28.18
CA GLY A 24 72.17 12.50 28.81
C GLY A 24 72.99 13.64 28.13
N PRO A 25 74.01 14.26 28.76
CA PRO A 25 73.91 15.23 29.86
C PRO A 25 74.58 16.61 29.59
N ARG A 26 74.24 17.59 30.44
CA ARG A 26 75.04 18.70 31.03
C ARG A 26 75.95 19.58 30.15
N VAL A 27 75.86 20.92 30.37
CA VAL A 27 76.90 21.81 30.99
C VAL A 27 76.30 23.24 31.06
N VAL A 28 75.83 23.70 32.22
CA VAL A 28 76.41 24.73 33.13
C VAL A 28 77.16 25.91 32.45
N ARG A 29 76.61 27.12 32.53
CA ARG A 29 77.18 28.34 33.18
C ARG A 29 76.53 29.62 32.64
N GLU A 30 75.82 30.34 33.51
CA GLU A 30 75.74 31.81 33.46
C GLU A 30 77.11 32.41 33.84
N PRO A 31 77.43 33.62 33.34
CA PRO A 31 77.27 34.78 34.22
C PRO A 31 76.81 36.09 33.54
N ARG A 32 75.89 36.78 34.24
CA ARG A 32 75.98 38.18 34.69
C ARG A 32 76.23 39.30 33.67
N ALA A 33 75.11 39.98 33.36
CA ALA A 33 74.87 41.43 33.26
C ALA A 33 76.04 42.41 32.99
N ARG A 34 75.87 43.24 31.95
CA ARG A 34 76.17 44.69 31.96
C ARG A 34 75.37 45.40 30.86
N GLY A 35 74.93 46.62 31.18
CA GLY A 35 73.92 47.37 30.44
C GLY A 35 74.38 48.08 29.17
N GLY A 36 73.41 48.70 28.50
CA GLY A 36 73.58 49.52 27.32
C GLY A 36 72.28 50.20 26.91
N ALA A 37 72.24 51.51 27.16
CA ALA A 37 71.37 52.58 26.69
C ALA A 37 70.18 52.30 25.74
N ALA A 38 69.08 52.97 26.08
CA ALA A 38 67.89 53.17 25.26
C ALA A 38 68.15 54.09 24.04
N HIS A 39 67.54 53.75 22.90
CA HIS A 39 67.04 54.74 21.94
C HIS A 39 65.75 54.21 21.27
N PRO A 40 64.80 55.09 20.90
CA PRO A 40 63.39 54.75 20.78
C PRO A 40 63.04 54.24 19.38
N THR A 41 62.35 53.11 19.29
CA THR A 41 61.65 52.70 18.08
C THR A 41 60.15 52.81 18.29
N ALA A 42 59.55 53.70 17.51
CA ALA A 42 58.14 54.00 17.46
C ALA A 42 57.27 52.75 17.19
N HIS A 43 56.10 52.72 17.82
CA HIS A 43 55.00 51.77 17.64
C HIS A 43 54.62 51.50 16.17
N PRO A 44 54.04 50.32 15.88
CA PRO A 44 52.91 50.19 14.98
C PRO A 44 51.67 49.72 15.74
N ALA A 45 51.10 50.59 16.58
CA ALA A 45 49.78 50.38 17.20
C ALA A 45 48.61 50.84 16.29
N ALA A 46 48.89 51.21 15.03
CA ALA A 46 47.93 51.85 14.14
C ALA A 46 47.18 50.88 13.19
N GLN A 47 47.53 49.59 13.13
CA GLN A 47 46.98 48.68 12.11
C GLN A 47 45.80 47.82 12.59
N GLU A 48 45.66 47.55 13.90
CA GLU A 48 44.48 46.86 14.48
C GLU A 48 43.23 47.76 14.54
N SER A 49 43.43 49.05 14.84
CA SER A 49 42.36 50.06 14.92
C SER A 49 41.58 50.22 13.61
N SER A 50 42.26 50.13 12.46
CA SER A 50 41.66 50.30 11.13
C SER A 50 40.75 49.12 10.72
N LYS A 51 41.16 47.87 11.01
CA LYS A 51 40.34 46.68 10.71
C LYS A 51 39.09 46.60 11.60
N LEU A 52 39.22 46.97 12.88
CA LEU A 52 38.10 46.98 13.81
C LEU A 52 37.07 48.09 13.50
N THR A 53 37.55 49.26 13.05
CA THR A 53 36.67 50.35 12.60
C THR A 53 35.99 50.04 11.27
N MET A 54 36.68 49.38 10.34
CA MET A 54 36.11 48.90 9.08
C MET A 54 35.06 47.78 9.30
N PHE A 55 35.32 46.83 10.20
CA PHE A 55 34.36 45.79 10.58
C PHE A 55 33.13 46.37 11.29
N LYS A 56 33.30 47.38 12.16
CA LYS A 56 32.17 48.09 12.78
C LYS A 56 31.33 48.88 11.78
N LYS A 57 31.94 49.51 10.77
CA LYS A 57 31.23 50.34 9.78
C LYS A 57 30.57 49.53 8.66
N ILE A 58 31.14 48.39 8.28
CA ILE A 58 30.70 47.61 7.11
C ILE A 58 30.27 46.18 7.52
N GLY A 59 31.04 45.51 8.38
CA GLY A 59 30.75 44.14 8.81
C GLY A 59 29.48 44.02 9.66
N VAL A 60 29.28 44.90 10.64
CA VAL A 60 28.07 44.91 11.49
C VAL A 60 26.77 45.10 10.70
N PRO A 61 26.63 46.08 9.77
CA PRO A 61 25.41 46.21 8.99
C PRO A 61 25.19 45.05 8.01
N ILE A 62 26.26 44.45 7.46
CA ILE A 62 26.13 43.23 6.62
C ILE A 62 25.62 42.06 7.47
N ILE A 63 26.17 41.83 8.66
CA ILE A 63 25.72 40.77 9.57
C ILE A 63 24.26 41.01 10.00
N ALA A 64 23.90 42.26 10.32
CA ALA A 64 22.53 42.61 10.65
C ALA A 64 21.56 42.35 9.47
N ALA A 65 21.95 42.72 8.25
CA ALA A 65 21.15 42.45 7.04
C ALA A 65 20.99 40.94 6.78
N LEU A 66 22.05 40.15 6.97
CA LEU A 66 22.01 38.69 6.84
C LEU A 66 21.13 38.04 7.91
N LEU A 67 21.16 38.53 9.16
CA LEU A 67 20.30 38.05 10.23
C LEU A 67 18.83 38.38 9.95
N VAL A 68 18.52 39.58 9.45
CA VAL A 68 17.16 39.98 9.06
C VAL A 68 16.68 39.12 7.88
N ALA A 69 17.50 38.92 6.86
CA ALA A 69 17.16 38.04 5.74
C ALA A 69 16.92 36.60 6.19
N GLY A 70 17.79 36.07 7.07
CA GLY A 70 17.62 34.75 7.68
C GLY A 70 16.31 34.64 8.48
N ALA A 71 15.97 35.66 9.28
CA ALA A 71 14.72 35.70 10.02
C ALA A 71 13.49 35.75 9.09
N LEU A 72 13.53 36.54 8.01
CA LEU A 72 12.45 36.58 7.01
C LEU A 72 12.27 35.25 6.29
N VAL A 73 13.36 34.54 5.98
CA VAL A 73 13.30 33.19 5.42
C VAL A 73 12.64 32.22 6.40
N VAL A 74 13.05 32.25 7.67
CA VAL A 74 12.44 31.40 8.72
C VAL A 74 10.96 31.72 8.89
N ILE A 75 10.59 33.00 8.95
CA ILE A 75 9.19 33.44 9.02
C ILE A 75 8.41 32.95 7.79
N GLY A 76 8.98 33.09 6.59
CA GLY A 76 8.37 32.58 5.36
C GLY A 76 8.16 31.08 5.37
N ILE A 77 9.13 30.30 5.88
CA ILE A 77 9.00 28.85 6.06
C ILE A 77 7.90 28.54 7.07
N LEU A 78 7.85 29.24 8.21
CA LEU A 78 6.82 29.04 9.23
C LEU A 78 5.42 29.36 8.68
N ILE A 79 5.25 30.48 7.96
CA ILE A 79 3.99 30.84 7.30
C ILE A 79 3.59 29.74 6.32
N LYS A 80 4.52 29.26 5.49
CA LYS A 80 4.25 28.16 4.55
C LYS A 80 3.81 26.89 5.27
N VAL A 81 4.51 26.48 6.33
CA VAL A 81 4.15 25.30 7.12
C VAL A 81 2.75 25.44 7.73
N VAL A 82 2.39 26.63 8.21
CA VAL A 82 1.05 26.90 8.75
C VAL A 82 0.00 26.85 7.62
N LEU A 83 0.26 27.50 6.49
CA LEU A 83 -0.67 27.49 5.36
C LEU A 83 -0.91 26.07 4.85
N ASP A 84 0.15 25.30 4.59
CA ASP A 84 0.08 23.93 4.06
C ASP A 84 -0.64 22.96 5.02
N ASN A 85 -0.63 23.23 6.34
CA ASN A 85 -1.32 22.39 7.33
C ASN A 85 -2.79 22.76 7.57
N TYR A 86 -3.17 24.04 7.39
CA TYR A 86 -4.49 24.53 7.78
C TYR A 86 -5.36 25.03 6.61
N TYR A 87 -4.77 25.35 5.45
CA TYR A 87 -5.46 25.99 4.33
C TYR A 87 -5.12 25.36 2.98
N PHE A 88 -6.12 25.27 2.11
CA PHE A 88 -5.99 24.89 0.71
C PHE A 88 -6.05 26.15 -0.14
N PHE A 89 -5.19 26.25 -1.14
CA PHE A 89 -5.19 27.37 -2.07
C PHE A 89 -5.89 26.97 -3.37
N CYS A 90 -7.10 27.47 -3.58
CA CYS A 90 -7.82 27.32 -4.85
C CYS A 90 -7.05 28.07 -5.95
N LEU A 91 -6.58 27.37 -6.98
CA LEU A 91 -5.71 27.97 -8.00
C LEU A 91 -6.49 28.89 -8.94
N LYS A 92 -7.72 28.51 -9.32
CA LYS A 92 -8.54 29.33 -10.24
C LYS A 92 -9.12 30.57 -9.57
N SER A 93 -9.58 30.45 -8.34
CA SER A 93 -10.22 31.56 -7.61
C SER A 93 -9.27 32.37 -6.73
N PHE A 94 -7.98 32.00 -6.66
CA PHE A 94 -6.94 32.65 -5.84
C PHE A 94 -7.38 32.88 -4.38
N LYS A 95 -8.06 31.88 -3.80
CA LYS A 95 -8.67 31.95 -2.47
C LYS A 95 -8.12 30.84 -1.58
N PHE A 96 -7.88 31.15 -0.32
CA PHE A 96 -7.63 30.13 0.70
C PHE A 96 -8.93 29.65 1.32
N ILE A 97 -9.10 28.32 1.40
CA ILE A 97 -10.18 27.69 2.17
C ILE A 97 -9.57 26.87 3.31
N PRO A 98 -10.17 26.83 4.50
CA PRO A 98 -9.77 25.91 5.56
C PRO A 98 -9.72 24.45 5.08
N MET A 99 -8.72 23.67 5.52
CA MET A 99 -8.59 22.25 5.16
C MET A 99 -9.85 21.40 5.40
N LYS A 100 -10.64 21.74 6.42
CA LYS A 100 -11.91 21.06 6.75
C LYS A 100 -13.00 21.19 5.67
N LYS A 101 -12.84 22.12 4.73
CA LYS A 101 -13.74 22.33 3.59
C LYS A 101 -13.30 21.53 2.36
N TRP A 102 -12.14 20.89 2.39
CA TRP A 102 -11.68 20.02 1.31
C TRP A 102 -12.36 18.65 1.48
N CYS A 103 -13.04 18.18 0.43
CA CYS A 103 -13.78 16.92 0.41
C CYS A 103 -14.97 16.94 1.35
N ASP A 104 -15.62 18.11 1.49
CA ASP A 104 -16.79 18.28 2.35
C ASP A 104 -18.12 18.14 1.57
N GLY A 105 -18.03 17.87 0.26
CA GLY A 105 -19.15 17.72 -0.65
C GLY A 105 -19.71 19.04 -1.20
N ASN A 106 -19.17 20.19 -0.81
CA ASN A 106 -19.55 21.50 -1.32
C ASN A 106 -18.43 22.08 -2.19
N ALA A 107 -18.81 22.79 -3.25
CA ALA A 107 -17.85 23.50 -4.08
C ALA A 107 -17.46 24.84 -3.43
N ASP A 108 -16.42 24.86 -2.59
CA ASP A 108 -15.88 26.08 -1.99
C ASP A 108 -14.83 26.79 -2.87
N CYS A 109 -14.24 26.05 -3.82
CA CYS A 109 -13.41 26.57 -4.91
C CYS A 109 -14.19 26.68 -6.24
N ALA A 110 -13.67 27.46 -7.18
CA ALA A 110 -14.20 27.50 -8.55
C ALA A 110 -14.07 26.11 -9.21
N ASP A 111 -15.07 25.71 -10.00
CA ASP A 111 -15.16 24.38 -10.63
C ASP A 111 -15.08 23.19 -9.65
N ALA A 112 -15.33 23.43 -8.36
CA ALA A 112 -15.20 22.43 -7.30
C ALA A 112 -13.80 21.77 -7.26
N GLU A 113 -12.72 22.53 -7.50
CA GLU A 113 -11.32 22.04 -7.42
C GLU A 113 -11.04 21.23 -6.15
N ASP A 114 -11.60 21.69 -5.03
CA ASP A 114 -11.56 21.07 -3.72
C ASP A 114 -12.25 19.69 -3.66
N GLU A 115 -13.19 19.40 -4.54
CA GLU A 115 -13.94 18.13 -4.55
C GLU A 115 -13.46 17.16 -5.64
N GLN A 116 -12.56 17.59 -6.52
CA GLN A 116 -12.12 16.78 -7.67
C GLN A 116 -11.17 15.65 -7.28
N ARG A 117 -10.29 15.88 -6.29
CA ARG A 117 -9.21 14.96 -5.85
C ARG A 117 -9.51 14.34 -4.47
N CYS A 118 -10.76 13.93 -4.30
CA CYS A 118 -11.26 13.23 -3.13
C CYS A 118 -11.44 11.73 -3.39
N VAL A 119 -11.49 10.94 -2.32
CA VAL A 119 -11.94 9.55 -2.34
C VAL A 119 -13.39 9.52 -2.81
N LYS A 120 -13.70 8.66 -3.78
CA LYS A 120 -15.01 8.62 -4.44
C LYS A 120 -15.79 7.37 -4.05
N PRO A 121 -16.98 7.50 -3.46
CA PRO A 121 -17.93 6.40 -3.39
C PRO A 121 -18.28 5.93 -4.80
N MET A 122 -18.24 4.62 -5.03
CA MET A 122 -18.48 4.02 -6.33
C MET A 122 -19.59 2.98 -6.26
N GLU A 123 -20.64 3.26 -7.02
CA GLU A 123 -21.75 2.36 -7.26
C GLU A 123 -21.63 1.77 -8.68
N ILE A 124 -21.79 0.46 -8.77
CA ILE A 124 -21.80 -0.32 -10.02
C ILE A 124 -23.19 -0.90 -10.19
N ASN A 125 -23.99 -0.27 -11.05
CA ASN A 125 -25.39 -0.64 -11.28
C ASN A 125 -25.59 -1.56 -12.50
N THR A 126 -24.52 -1.83 -13.24
CA THR A 126 -24.57 -2.69 -14.42
C THR A 126 -23.93 -4.04 -14.07
N PRO A 127 -24.67 -5.16 -14.16
CA PRO A 127 -24.10 -6.50 -14.01
C PRO A 127 -22.98 -6.72 -15.03
N SER A 128 -21.95 -7.48 -14.65
CA SER A 128 -20.93 -7.90 -15.60
C SER A 128 -21.55 -8.79 -16.68
N THR A 129 -21.27 -8.50 -17.94
CA THR A 129 -21.69 -9.35 -19.08
C THR A 129 -20.63 -10.39 -19.44
N VAL A 130 -19.48 -10.35 -18.74
CA VAL A 130 -18.34 -11.24 -18.89
C VAL A 130 -18.00 -11.78 -17.52
N ARG A 131 -17.74 -13.07 -17.43
CA ARG A 131 -17.10 -13.66 -16.25
C ARG A 131 -16.12 -14.75 -16.65
N ILE A 132 -15.09 -14.89 -15.82
CA ILE A 132 -14.19 -16.05 -15.86
C ILE A 132 -14.66 -17.00 -14.77
N SER A 133 -14.89 -18.25 -15.13
CA SER A 133 -15.47 -19.28 -14.28
C SER A 133 -14.47 -20.41 -14.07
N ASN A 134 -14.52 -21.00 -12.87
CA ASN A 134 -13.79 -22.19 -12.43
C ASN A 134 -12.26 -22.14 -12.56
N SER A 135 -11.61 -23.19 -12.05
CA SER A 135 -10.15 -23.33 -12.02
C SER A 135 -9.47 -23.42 -13.39
N MET A 136 -10.19 -23.71 -14.47
CA MET A 136 -9.69 -23.69 -15.84
C MET A 136 -9.80 -22.30 -16.50
N SER A 137 -10.30 -21.30 -15.78
CA SER A 137 -10.50 -19.93 -16.26
C SER A 137 -11.35 -19.87 -17.54
N ILE A 138 -12.46 -20.62 -17.56
CA ILE A 138 -13.35 -20.70 -18.71
C ILE A 138 -14.11 -19.39 -18.88
N LEU A 139 -14.02 -18.82 -20.08
CA LEU A 139 -14.72 -17.60 -20.43
C LEU A 139 -16.22 -17.88 -20.62
N GLN A 140 -17.03 -17.13 -19.86
CA GLN A 140 -18.47 -17.09 -20.01
C GLN A 140 -18.93 -15.67 -20.34
N VAL A 141 -19.88 -15.57 -21.26
CA VAL A 141 -20.54 -14.31 -21.59
C VAL A 141 -22.03 -14.43 -21.38
N PHE A 142 -22.61 -13.39 -20.80
CA PHE A 142 -24.04 -13.30 -20.62
C PHE A 142 -24.68 -12.97 -21.98
N ASN A 143 -25.61 -13.81 -22.42
CA ASN A 143 -26.36 -13.57 -23.63
C ASN A 143 -27.70 -12.91 -23.28
N GLN A 144 -27.92 -11.70 -23.80
CA GLN A 144 -29.14 -10.94 -23.53
C GLN A 144 -30.39 -11.58 -24.14
N GLY A 145 -30.25 -12.30 -25.26
CA GLY A 145 -31.37 -12.96 -25.93
C GLY A 145 -31.91 -14.15 -25.14
N SER A 146 -31.02 -14.99 -24.59
CA SER A 146 -31.41 -16.15 -23.77
C SER A 146 -31.50 -15.86 -22.27
N GLN A 147 -31.10 -14.67 -21.81
CA GLN A 147 -31.00 -14.30 -20.40
C GLN A 147 -30.18 -15.31 -19.58
N SER A 148 -29.11 -15.85 -20.17
CA SER A 148 -28.30 -16.90 -19.56
C SER A 148 -26.81 -16.74 -19.86
N TRP A 149 -25.99 -17.27 -18.94
CA TRP A 149 -24.56 -17.42 -19.17
C TRP A 149 -24.30 -18.51 -20.20
N THR A 150 -23.35 -18.25 -21.10
CA THR A 150 -22.99 -19.16 -22.18
C THR A 150 -21.48 -19.34 -22.25
N LEU A 151 -21.04 -20.54 -22.63
CA LEU A 151 -19.63 -20.84 -22.86
C LEU A 151 -19.19 -20.25 -24.20
N VAL A 152 -18.01 -19.62 -24.25
CA VAL A 152 -17.52 -19.04 -25.50
C VAL A 152 -16.76 -20.08 -26.33
N CYS A 153 -17.18 -20.31 -27.56
CA CYS A 153 -16.51 -21.23 -28.47
C CYS A 153 -15.13 -20.72 -28.91
N TYR A 154 -14.18 -21.65 -29.01
CA TYR A 154 -12.85 -21.35 -29.53
C TYR A 154 -12.82 -21.21 -31.06
N ASP A 155 -13.92 -21.54 -31.74
CA ASP A 155 -14.07 -21.42 -33.19
C ASP A 155 -13.87 -19.97 -33.65
N ASN A 156 -12.89 -19.74 -34.53
CA ASN A 156 -12.48 -18.40 -35.00
C ASN A 156 -12.15 -17.43 -33.85
N TRP A 157 -11.65 -17.94 -32.72
CA TRP A 157 -11.17 -17.12 -31.62
C TRP A 157 -9.80 -16.50 -31.96
N ASP A 158 -9.62 -15.23 -31.62
CA ASP A 158 -8.39 -14.48 -31.88
C ASP A 158 -8.03 -13.53 -30.73
N LYS A 159 -6.83 -12.92 -30.82
CA LYS A 159 -6.33 -11.98 -29.81
C LYS A 159 -7.19 -10.70 -29.70
N ASN A 160 -7.85 -10.28 -30.77
CA ASN A 160 -8.67 -9.07 -30.76
C ASN A 160 -9.95 -9.28 -29.93
N ARG A 161 -10.60 -10.43 -30.09
CA ARG A 161 -11.74 -10.86 -29.25
C ARG A 161 -11.32 -10.98 -27.78
N ALA A 162 -10.16 -11.59 -27.52
CA ALA A 162 -9.61 -11.67 -26.16
C ALA A 162 -9.40 -10.27 -25.54
N LYS A 163 -8.84 -9.32 -26.29
CA LYS A 163 -8.65 -7.93 -25.83
C LYS A 163 -9.97 -7.23 -25.58
N ALA A 164 -10.94 -7.32 -26.50
CA ALA A 164 -12.25 -6.71 -26.33
C ALA A 164 -12.95 -7.21 -25.05
N VAL A 165 -12.88 -8.52 -24.78
CA VAL A 165 -13.43 -9.13 -23.55
C VAL A 165 -12.66 -8.69 -22.30
N CYS A 166 -11.33 -8.69 -22.32
CA CYS A 166 -10.53 -8.27 -21.17
C CYS A 166 -10.68 -6.78 -20.83
N ASN A 167 -10.85 -5.92 -21.83
CA ASN A 167 -11.17 -4.51 -21.63
C ASN A 167 -12.51 -4.34 -20.90
N GLN A 168 -13.49 -5.24 -21.12
CA GLN A 168 -14.77 -5.21 -20.41
C GLN A 168 -14.65 -5.65 -18.95
N LEU A 169 -13.57 -6.36 -18.59
CA LEU A 169 -13.19 -6.63 -17.20
C LEU A 169 -12.25 -5.55 -16.63
N GLY A 170 -11.97 -4.49 -17.38
CA GLY A 170 -11.09 -3.40 -16.96
C GLY A 170 -9.60 -3.73 -17.03
N PHE A 171 -9.18 -4.79 -17.75
CA PHE A 171 -7.77 -5.07 -18.02
C PHE A 171 -7.34 -4.50 -19.36
N ASN A 172 -6.22 -3.77 -19.37
CA ASN A 172 -5.57 -3.24 -20.59
C ASN A 172 -4.24 -3.96 -20.92
N SER A 173 -4.02 -5.13 -20.32
CA SER A 173 -2.84 -5.98 -20.57
C SER A 173 -3.05 -6.88 -21.78
N ASP A 174 -1.97 -7.48 -22.27
CA ASP A 174 -2.04 -8.47 -23.34
C ASP A 174 -2.57 -9.80 -22.81
N PRO A 175 -3.75 -10.27 -23.28
CA PRO A 175 -4.37 -11.48 -22.76
C PRO A 175 -3.76 -12.74 -23.38
N VAL A 176 -3.89 -13.85 -22.65
CA VAL A 176 -3.56 -15.21 -23.09
C VAL A 176 -4.84 -16.04 -23.12
N SER A 177 -5.06 -16.77 -24.21
CA SER A 177 -6.22 -17.64 -24.34
C SER A 177 -5.85 -19.01 -24.91
N ASN A 178 -6.47 -20.07 -24.38
CA ASN A 178 -6.24 -21.46 -24.78
C ASN A 178 -7.56 -22.17 -25.13
N ALA A 179 -7.48 -23.20 -25.95
CA ALA A 179 -8.61 -24.10 -26.24
C ALA A 179 -8.75 -25.14 -25.13
N VAL A 180 -9.97 -25.32 -24.62
CA VAL A 180 -10.30 -26.37 -23.64
C VAL A 180 -11.45 -27.21 -24.17
N ALA A 181 -11.27 -28.54 -24.19
CA ALA A 181 -12.29 -29.46 -24.63
C ALA A 181 -13.52 -29.41 -23.72
N VAL A 182 -14.71 -29.31 -24.31
CA VAL A 182 -15.99 -29.23 -23.59
C VAL A 182 -16.20 -30.43 -22.66
N THR A 183 -15.70 -31.61 -23.04
CA THR A 183 -15.79 -32.84 -22.23
C THR A 183 -15.08 -32.75 -20.88
N ASN A 184 -14.17 -31.80 -20.70
CA ASN A 184 -13.43 -31.61 -19.46
C ASN A 184 -14.13 -30.63 -18.51
N ILE A 185 -15.29 -30.10 -18.89
CA ILE A 185 -15.98 -29.03 -18.18
C ILE A 185 -17.22 -29.59 -17.48
N ASP A 186 -17.12 -29.72 -16.16
CA ASP A 186 -18.26 -30.06 -15.28
C ASP A 186 -19.14 -28.83 -15.01
N THR A 187 -19.74 -28.24 -16.06
CA THR A 187 -20.70 -27.14 -15.89
C THR A 187 -22.10 -27.53 -16.33
N PRO A 188 -23.17 -27.18 -15.57
CA PRO A 188 -24.56 -27.40 -15.98
C PRO A 188 -25.00 -26.62 -17.24
N ILE A 189 -24.19 -25.64 -17.67
CA ILE A 189 -24.51 -24.71 -18.76
C ILE A 189 -24.31 -25.43 -20.10
N GLN A 190 -25.40 -25.61 -20.85
CA GLN A 190 -25.39 -26.28 -22.17
C GLN A 190 -25.51 -25.31 -23.36
N ALA A 191 -25.39 -24.00 -23.12
CA ALA A 191 -25.51 -22.97 -24.15
C ALA A 191 -24.15 -22.37 -24.50
N TYR A 192 -23.94 -22.14 -25.80
CA TYR A 192 -22.68 -21.70 -26.36
C TYR A 192 -22.86 -20.41 -27.16
N SER A 193 -21.86 -19.54 -27.11
CA SER A 193 -21.84 -18.30 -27.88
C SER A 193 -20.52 -18.13 -28.61
N ARG A 194 -20.56 -17.37 -29.71
CA ARG A 194 -19.38 -16.74 -30.30
C ARG A 194 -19.34 -15.26 -29.91
N VAL A 195 -18.13 -14.71 -29.83
CA VAL A 195 -17.90 -13.30 -29.54
C VAL A 195 -17.49 -12.58 -30.82
N GLU A 196 -18.17 -11.51 -31.17
CA GLU A 196 -17.77 -10.63 -32.28
C GLU A 196 -17.39 -9.26 -31.74
N VAL A 197 -16.28 -8.70 -32.25
CA VAL A 197 -15.82 -7.36 -31.86
C VAL A 197 -16.63 -6.32 -32.59
N THR A 198 -17.12 -5.32 -31.86
CA THR A 198 -17.88 -4.20 -32.41
C THR A 198 -16.97 -3.05 -32.82
N ASN A 199 -17.45 -2.13 -33.66
CA ASN A 199 -16.65 -1.03 -34.21
C ASN A 199 -16.10 -0.06 -33.15
N ASP A 200 -16.75 0.02 -31.99
CA ASP A 200 -16.35 0.81 -30.82
C ASP A 200 -15.33 0.09 -29.92
N GLY A 201 -14.83 -1.09 -30.32
CA GLY A 201 -13.87 -1.88 -29.55
C GLY A 201 -14.51 -2.71 -28.44
N GLY A 202 -15.83 -2.71 -28.33
CA GLY A 202 -16.60 -3.62 -27.49
C GLY A 202 -16.75 -5.01 -28.09
N PHE A 203 -17.72 -5.77 -27.58
CA PHE A 203 -18.09 -7.05 -28.16
C PHE A 203 -19.59 -7.32 -28.06
N GLN A 204 -20.08 -8.20 -28.94
CA GLN A 204 -21.42 -8.80 -28.89
C GLN A 204 -21.32 -10.32 -28.77
N SER A 205 -22.21 -10.93 -27.99
CA SER A 205 -22.34 -12.39 -27.88
C SER A 205 -23.47 -12.89 -28.78
N ILE A 206 -23.18 -13.91 -29.59
CA ILE A 206 -24.13 -14.51 -30.54
C ILE A 206 -24.27 -15.99 -30.21
N LEU A 207 -25.50 -16.43 -29.94
CA LEU A 207 -25.81 -17.82 -29.63
C LEU A 207 -25.45 -18.74 -30.80
N THR A 208 -24.92 -19.91 -30.46
CA THR A 208 -24.56 -20.94 -31.41
C THR A 208 -25.52 -22.13 -31.28
N ASN A 209 -26.20 -22.47 -32.37
CA ASN A 209 -27.07 -23.65 -32.43
C ASN A 209 -26.19 -24.90 -32.60
N GLY A 210 -26.27 -25.84 -31.64
CA GLY A 210 -25.56 -27.13 -31.71
C GLY A 210 -24.15 -27.14 -31.10
N GLY A 211 -23.74 -26.07 -30.40
CA GLY A 211 -22.46 -26.01 -29.69
C GLY A 211 -21.25 -25.63 -30.55
N CYS A 212 -20.05 -25.77 -30.00
CA CYS A 212 -18.81 -25.39 -30.67
C CYS A 212 -18.38 -26.45 -31.68
N VAL A 213 -18.10 -26.04 -32.92
CA VAL A 213 -17.77 -26.96 -34.03
C VAL A 213 -16.48 -27.73 -33.75
N SER A 214 -15.49 -27.07 -33.16
CA SER A 214 -14.24 -27.69 -32.73
C SER A 214 -14.36 -28.58 -31.49
N GLY A 215 -15.51 -28.56 -30.79
CA GLY A 215 -15.64 -29.19 -29.47
C GLY A 215 -14.85 -28.50 -28.35
N ASN A 216 -14.33 -27.28 -28.61
CA ASN A 216 -13.51 -26.52 -27.67
C ASN A 216 -14.11 -25.15 -27.32
N VAL A 217 -13.91 -24.74 -26.08
CA VAL A 217 -14.25 -23.40 -25.57
C VAL A 217 -12.99 -22.65 -25.15
N VAL A 218 -13.16 -21.36 -24.86
CA VAL A 218 -12.07 -20.45 -24.52
C VAL A 218 -11.77 -20.50 -23.02
N SER A 219 -10.52 -20.80 -22.67
CA SER A 219 -9.90 -20.38 -21.40
C SER A 219 -9.22 -19.03 -21.62
N LEU A 220 -9.45 -18.06 -20.72
CA LEU A 220 -8.95 -16.69 -20.88
C LEU A 220 -8.25 -16.20 -19.60
N SER A 221 -7.06 -15.64 -19.76
CA SER A 221 -6.31 -14.94 -18.73
C SER A 221 -5.98 -13.54 -19.22
N CYS A 222 -6.58 -12.52 -18.61
CA CYS A 222 -6.41 -11.14 -19.03
C CYS A 222 -5.06 -10.53 -18.63
N ILE A 223 -4.39 -11.14 -17.64
CA ILE A 223 -3.09 -10.73 -17.14
C ILE A 223 -2.34 -11.92 -16.55
N SER A 224 -1.02 -11.96 -16.71
CA SER A 224 -0.16 -12.89 -15.96
C SER A 224 -0.08 -12.45 -14.50
N CYS A 225 -0.53 -13.29 -13.57
CA CYS A 225 -0.64 -12.98 -12.14
C CYS A 225 -0.24 -14.17 -11.26
N GLY A 226 -0.14 -13.93 -9.95
CA GLY A 226 -0.03 -14.97 -8.93
C GLY A 226 1.33 -15.68 -8.90
N LYS A 227 2.37 -15.08 -9.49
CA LYS A 227 3.74 -15.60 -9.49
C LYS A 227 4.45 -15.18 -8.19
N GLY A 228 4.40 -16.06 -7.20
CA GLY A 228 5.11 -15.92 -5.93
C GLY A 228 5.92 -17.18 -5.61
N GLN A 229 6.67 -17.19 -4.51
CA GLN A 229 7.43 -18.37 -4.09
C GLN A 229 6.50 -19.48 -3.59
N ASN A 230 6.65 -20.70 -4.11
CA ASN A 230 5.78 -21.85 -3.80
C ASN A 230 6.15 -22.61 -2.51
N GLN A 231 7.31 -22.32 -1.90
CA GLN A 231 7.86 -23.06 -0.76
C GLN A 231 7.97 -22.15 0.47
N VAL A 232 6.84 -21.73 1.02
CA VAL A 232 6.83 -21.08 2.34
C VAL A 232 6.71 -22.18 3.41
N ARG A 233 7.81 -22.49 4.10
CA ARG A 233 7.95 -23.67 4.99
C ARG A 233 7.63 -23.40 6.46
N ILE A 234 7.27 -22.18 6.84
CA ILE A 234 7.37 -21.73 8.24
C ILE A 234 6.01 -21.30 8.78
N VAL A 235 5.73 -21.68 10.04
CA VAL A 235 4.46 -21.44 10.76
C VAL A 235 4.71 -20.47 11.92
N GLY A 236 3.87 -19.44 12.04
CA GLY A 236 3.94 -18.40 13.08
C GLY A 236 4.68 -17.16 12.58
N GLY A 237 4.02 -16.00 12.61
CA GLY A 237 4.46 -14.72 12.01
C GLY A 237 5.98 -14.53 11.96
N THR A 238 6.56 -14.53 10.75
CA THR A 238 8.00 -14.30 10.57
C THR A 238 8.26 -13.23 9.53
N SER A 239 9.47 -12.67 9.58
CA SER A 239 9.93 -11.71 8.58
C SER A 239 10.03 -12.37 7.20
N SER A 240 9.47 -11.71 6.20
CA SER A 240 9.42 -12.17 4.82
C SER A 240 10.12 -11.20 3.89
N LEU A 241 10.40 -11.67 2.68
CA LEU A 241 10.91 -10.88 1.56
C LEU A 241 9.78 -10.57 0.59
N ILE A 242 9.83 -9.39 -0.02
CA ILE A 242 8.80 -8.96 -0.98
C ILE A 242 8.71 -9.88 -2.21
N GLN A 243 9.79 -10.59 -2.55
CA GLN A 243 9.81 -11.59 -3.64
C GLN A 243 8.88 -12.79 -3.37
N ASN A 244 8.58 -13.08 -2.11
CA ASN A 244 7.62 -14.12 -1.76
C ASN A 244 6.18 -13.66 -2.05
N TRP A 245 5.93 -12.35 -1.86
CA TRP A 245 4.61 -11.71 -1.94
C TRP A 245 4.65 -10.44 -2.80
N PRO A 246 5.05 -10.52 -4.09
CA PRO A 246 5.40 -9.36 -4.92
C PRO A 246 4.22 -8.45 -5.27
N TRP A 247 3.00 -8.84 -4.90
CA TRP A 247 1.79 -8.03 -4.98
C TRP A 247 1.58 -7.13 -3.77
N GLN A 248 2.20 -7.42 -2.63
CA GLN A 248 2.01 -6.65 -1.41
C GLN A 248 2.47 -5.20 -1.59
N VAL A 249 1.63 -4.26 -1.16
CA VAL A 249 1.98 -2.84 -1.13
C VAL A 249 1.71 -2.21 0.24
N SER A 250 2.43 -1.13 0.51
CA SER A 250 2.18 -0.23 1.63
C SER A 250 1.43 1.00 1.13
N LEU A 251 0.24 1.25 1.69
CA LEU A 251 -0.53 2.48 1.50
C LEU A 251 -0.07 3.49 2.56
N GLN A 252 0.45 4.62 2.10
CA GLN A 252 0.99 5.66 2.97
C GLN A 252 0.18 6.94 2.85
N TYR A 253 -0.21 7.51 3.99
CA TYR A 253 -0.85 8.82 4.07
C TYR A 253 0.10 9.81 4.72
N LYS A 254 0.40 10.93 4.04
CA LYS A 254 1.35 11.95 4.52
C LYS A 254 2.71 11.36 4.95
N GLY A 255 3.18 10.34 4.23
CA GLY A 255 4.48 9.69 4.45
C GLY A 255 4.51 8.65 5.58
N GLN A 256 3.36 8.28 6.15
CA GLN A 256 3.26 7.23 7.16
C GLN A 256 2.46 6.04 6.63
N HIS A 257 2.90 4.82 6.93
CA HIS A 257 2.14 3.61 6.63
C HIS A 257 0.81 3.61 7.41
N VAL A 258 -0.28 3.34 6.70
CA VAL A 258 -1.64 3.26 7.27
C VAL A 258 -2.25 1.88 7.06
N CYS A 259 -2.14 1.36 5.84
CA CYS A 259 -2.77 0.12 5.43
C CYS A 259 -1.88 -0.68 4.46
N GLY A 260 -2.21 -1.96 4.30
CA GLY A 260 -1.78 -2.79 3.20
C GLY A 260 -2.69 -2.70 1.98
N GLY A 261 -2.26 -3.38 0.92
CA GLY A 261 -3.01 -3.57 -0.32
C GLY A 261 -2.32 -4.58 -1.21
N SER A 262 -2.91 -4.86 -2.36
CA SER A 262 -2.38 -5.79 -3.34
C SER A 262 -2.47 -5.25 -4.78
N ILE A 263 -1.42 -5.48 -5.56
CA ILE A 263 -1.40 -5.16 -6.99
C ILE A 263 -2.30 -6.17 -7.71
N ILE A 264 -3.31 -5.70 -8.43
CA ILE A 264 -4.17 -6.56 -9.27
C ILE A 264 -3.97 -6.32 -10.77
N SER A 265 -3.40 -5.16 -11.14
CA SER A 265 -2.91 -4.87 -12.49
C SER A 265 -1.89 -3.72 -12.44
N PRO A 266 -1.24 -3.32 -13.55
CA PRO A 266 -0.18 -2.32 -13.52
C PRO A 266 -0.58 -0.98 -12.87
N SER A 267 -1.84 -0.56 -13.01
CA SER A 267 -2.32 0.72 -12.48
C SER A 267 -3.33 0.57 -11.34
N TRP A 268 -3.57 -0.65 -10.84
CA TRP A 268 -4.67 -0.91 -9.92
C TRP A 268 -4.22 -1.67 -8.67
N ILE A 269 -4.56 -1.12 -7.51
CA ILE A 269 -4.36 -1.73 -6.19
C ILE A 269 -5.72 -2.01 -5.56
N LEU A 270 -5.89 -3.22 -5.01
CA LEU A 270 -7.03 -3.62 -4.19
C LEU A 270 -6.71 -3.47 -2.71
N THR A 271 -7.66 -2.96 -1.93
CA THR A 271 -7.52 -2.71 -0.48
C THR A 271 -8.90 -2.61 0.19
N ALA A 272 -8.96 -2.19 1.45
CA ALA A 272 -10.19 -1.98 2.21
C ALA A 272 -10.70 -0.53 2.11
N ALA A 273 -12.01 -0.34 2.27
CA ALA A 273 -12.62 1.00 2.25
C ALA A 273 -12.29 1.80 3.52
N HIS A 274 -12.19 1.11 4.67
CA HIS A 274 -11.93 1.74 5.96
C HIS A 274 -10.57 2.46 6.04
N CYS A 275 -9.64 2.11 5.15
CA CYS A 275 -8.34 2.75 5.02
C CYS A 275 -8.42 4.23 4.60
N PHE A 276 -9.57 4.68 4.10
CA PHE A 276 -9.75 6.03 3.55
C PHE A 276 -10.71 6.90 4.35
N LEU A 277 -11.08 6.50 5.57
CA LEU A 277 -12.08 7.23 6.37
C LEU A 277 -11.49 8.45 7.11
N LYS A 278 -12.40 9.29 7.66
CA LYS A 278 -12.07 10.48 8.47
C LYS A 278 -11.22 11.47 7.68
N ASP A 279 -10.09 11.92 8.24
CA ASP A 279 -9.22 12.95 7.67
C ASP A 279 -8.32 12.46 6.51
N GLN A 280 -8.61 11.28 5.95
CA GLN A 280 -7.83 10.61 4.89
C GLN A 280 -8.49 10.67 3.50
N GLN A 281 -9.45 11.58 3.29
CA GLN A 281 -10.17 11.74 2.02
C GLN A 281 -9.33 12.34 0.88
N GLN A 282 -8.22 13.02 1.20
CA GLN A 282 -7.41 13.76 0.22
C GLN A 282 -6.49 12.81 -0.55
N VAL A 283 -6.78 12.61 -1.84
CA VAL A 283 -6.03 11.69 -2.70
C VAL A 283 -4.55 12.08 -2.82
N ASP A 284 -4.25 13.38 -2.82
CA ASP A 284 -2.88 13.89 -3.01
C ASP A 284 -1.91 13.58 -1.87
N ASN A 285 -2.44 13.23 -0.70
CA ASN A 285 -1.65 12.81 0.45
C ASN A 285 -1.33 11.31 0.44
N TRP A 286 -1.95 10.54 -0.46
CA TRP A 286 -1.73 9.12 -0.58
C TRP A 286 -0.55 8.79 -1.49
N ARG A 287 0.27 7.83 -1.05
CA ARG A 287 1.37 7.24 -1.82
C ARG A 287 1.33 5.74 -1.68
N ILE A 288 1.68 5.04 -2.75
CA ILE A 288 1.73 3.57 -2.81
C ILE A 288 3.17 3.13 -2.97
N GLN A 289 3.64 2.28 -2.07
CA GLN A 289 4.97 1.71 -2.16
C GLN A 289 4.89 0.20 -2.43
N ALA A 290 5.55 -0.23 -3.50
CA ALA A 290 5.62 -1.61 -3.97
C ALA A 290 7.09 -2.06 -4.04
N GLY A 291 7.34 -3.37 -4.04
CA GLY A 291 8.68 -3.93 -4.27
C GLY A 291 9.67 -3.74 -3.12
N ILE A 292 9.17 -3.47 -1.91
CA ILE A 292 10.00 -3.28 -0.71
C ILE A 292 9.66 -4.32 0.36
N SER A 293 10.67 -4.75 1.11
CA SER A 293 10.45 -5.58 2.32
C SER A 293 10.51 -4.74 3.59
N THR A 294 11.29 -3.66 3.60
CA THR A 294 11.39 -2.73 4.72
C THR A 294 10.69 -1.41 4.37
N LEU A 295 9.81 -0.92 5.25
CA LEU A 295 9.08 0.34 5.05
C LEU A 295 10.04 1.50 4.77
N SER A 296 9.69 2.32 3.79
CA SER A 296 10.46 3.49 3.39
C SER A 296 9.50 4.55 2.83
N VAL A 297 9.93 5.81 2.71
CA VAL A 297 9.14 6.85 2.02
C VAL A 297 9.66 7.14 0.62
N LEU A 298 10.74 6.47 0.21
CA LEU A 298 11.39 6.69 -1.07
C LEU A 298 10.69 5.91 -2.18
N PHE A 299 10.66 6.51 -3.39
CA PHE A 299 10.14 5.91 -4.62
C PHE A 299 8.66 5.46 -4.56
N ALA A 300 7.86 6.07 -3.69
CA ALA A 300 6.44 5.79 -3.60
C ALA A 300 5.66 6.45 -4.77
N THR A 301 4.78 5.67 -5.39
CA THR A 301 3.98 6.06 -6.56
C THR A 301 2.81 6.95 -6.12
N ARG A 302 2.47 7.94 -6.95
CA ARG A 302 1.32 8.83 -6.72
C ARG A 302 0.01 8.13 -7.04
N VAL A 303 -1.01 8.46 -6.26
CA VAL A 303 -2.38 8.04 -6.52
C VAL A 303 -3.06 9.03 -7.46
N ASP A 304 -3.82 8.51 -8.42
CA ASP A 304 -4.67 9.29 -9.30
C ASP A 304 -6.11 9.37 -8.76
N LYS A 305 -6.71 8.22 -8.45
CA LYS A 305 -8.08 8.12 -7.92
C LYS A 305 -8.15 7.05 -6.84
N VAL A 306 -9.06 7.24 -5.90
CA VAL A 306 -9.45 6.22 -4.92
C VAL A 306 -10.94 6.01 -5.02
N PHE A 307 -11.37 4.76 -5.11
CA PHE A 307 -12.76 4.35 -5.13
C PHE A 307 -13.05 3.47 -3.93
N ILE A 308 -14.12 3.75 -3.21
CA ILE A 308 -14.64 2.88 -2.14
C ILE A 308 -16.04 2.43 -2.50
N HIS A 309 -16.48 1.28 -2.01
CA HIS A 309 -17.84 0.82 -2.27
C HIS A 309 -18.88 1.84 -1.74
N SER A 310 -19.86 2.23 -2.55
CA SER A 310 -20.82 3.31 -2.21
C SER A 310 -21.64 3.04 -0.95
N MET A 311 -21.97 1.77 -0.69
CA MET A 311 -22.69 1.34 0.51
C MET A 311 -21.81 1.23 1.78
N TYR A 312 -20.50 1.49 1.68
CA TYR A 312 -19.63 1.50 2.85
C TYR A 312 -19.88 2.76 3.68
N ASN A 313 -20.30 2.58 4.93
CA ASN A 313 -20.66 3.68 5.84
C ASN A 313 -19.99 3.55 7.21
N ASN A 314 -18.69 3.16 7.23
CA ASN A 314 -17.95 2.84 8.45
C ASN A 314 -18.60 1.69 9.27
N SER A 315 -19.37 0.84 8.58
CA SER A 315 -19.84 -0.43 9.11
C SER A 315 -18.90 -1.57 8.69
N LYS A 316 -19.25 -2.80 9.06
CA LYS A 316 -18.50 -4.02 8.73
C LYS A 316 -18.64 -4.45 7.25
N PRO A 317 -19.83 -4.45 6.61
CA PRO A 317 -19.96 -4.85 5.20
C PRO A 317 -19.41 -3.81 4.22
N TYR A 318 -19.20 -4.23 2.97
CA TYR A 318 -18.76 -3.37 1.86
C TYR A 318 -17.38 -2.76 2.05
N ASP A 319 -16.55 -3.35 2.91
CA ASP A 319 -15.22 -2.86 3.21
C ASP A 319 -14.21 -3.24 2.11
N ILE A 320 -14.35 -2.58 0.96
CA ILE A 320 -13.53 -2.78 -0.23
C ILE A 320 -13.24 -1.44 -0.92
N GLY A 321 -11.99 -1.26 -1.33
CA GLY A 321 -11.50 -0.08 -2.02
C GLY A 321 -10.55 -0.44 -3.16
N LEU A 322 -10.52 0.42 -4.18
CA LEU A 322 -9.62 0.36 -5.32
C LEU A 322 -8.87 1.67 -5.46
N ILE A 323 -7.57 1.57 -5.73
CA ILE A 323 -6.71 2.72 -6.00
C ILE A 323 -6.24 2.63 -7.44
N HIS A 324 -6.48 3.70 -8.20
CA HIS A 324 -5.89 3.91 -9.52
C HIS A 324 -4.59 4.70 -9.36
N LEU A 325 -3.48 4.15 -9.87
CA LEU A 325 -2.18 4.79 -9.85
C LEU A 325 -2.04 5.82 -10.96
N ASN A 326 -1.33 6.91 -10.69
CA ASN A 326 -1.06 7.93 -11.70
C ASN A 326 -0.10 7.46 -12.80
N SER A 327 0.72 6.44 -12.52
CA SER A 327 1.60 5.81 -13.49
C SER A 327 1.61 4.30 -13.26
N PRO A 328 1.60 3.49 -14.34
CA PRO A 328 1.61 2.04 -14.22
C PRO A 328 2.93 1.55 -13.60
N LEU A 329 2.82 0.53 -12.75
CA LEU A 329 3.96 -0.20 -12.19
C LEU A 329 4.64 -1.02 -13.29
N SER A 330 5.98 -1.04 -13.23
CA SER A 330 6.78 -1.93 -14.07
C SER A 330 7.00 -3.25 -13.33
N PHE A 331 6.47 -4.33 -13.89
CA PHE A 331 6.58 -5.65 -13.26
C PHE A 331 8.00 -6.20 -13.29
N SER A 332 8.40 -6.83 -12.20
CA SER A 332 9.72 -7.42 -11.94
C SER A 332 9.59 -8.56 -10.93
N ASP A 333 10.68 -9.22 -10.54
CA ASP A 333 10.64 -10.28 -9.52
C ASP A 333 10.16 -9.79 -8.13
N PHE A 334 10.12 -8.47 -7.92
CA PHE A 334 9.68 -7.83 -6.67
C PHE A 334 8.29 -7.20 -6.77
N ILE A 335 7.77 -7.02 -7.99
CA ILE A 335 6.51 -6.31 -8.26
C ILE A 335 5.73 -7.14 -9.29
N GLN A 336 4.69 -7.84 -8.84
CA GLN A 336 3.82 -8.65 -9.70
C GLN A 336 2.38 -8.55 -9.20
N PRO A 337 1.38 -8.71 -10.08
CA PRO A 337 -0.01 -8.72 -9.65
C PRO A 337 -0.39 -10.08 -9.02
N ILE A 338 -1.28 -10.05 -8.03
CA ILE A 338 -1.98 -11.23 -7.52
C ILE A 338 -3.14 -11.59 -8.46
N CYS A 339 -3.50 -12.87 -8.55
CA CYS A 339 -4.71 -13.25 -9.29
C CYS A 339 -5.96 -12.96 -8.46
N LEU A 340 -7.02 -12.49 -9.13
CA LEU A 340 -8.37 -12.51 -8.56
C LEU A 340 -8.96 -13.92 -8.74
N PRO A 341 -9.79 -14.39 -7.80
CA PRO A 341 -10.49 -15.67 -7.93
C PRO A 341 -11.51 -15.61 -9.07
N ASN A 342 -11.92 -16.77 -9.57
CA ASN A 342 -13.00 -16.87 -10.55
C ASN A 342 -14.37 -16.86 -9.85
N PHE A 343 -15.43 -16.49 -10.57
CA PHE A 343 -16.75 -16.24 -9.97
C PHE A 343 -17.40 -17.44 -9.27
N ASP A 344 -17.09 -18.65 -9.73
CA ASP A 344 -17.69 -19.89 -9.25
C ASP A 344 -16.67 -20.75 -8.48
N ASP A 345 -15.52 -20.18 -8.09
CA ASP A 345 -14.55 -20.90 -7.29
C ASP A 345 -15.06 -21.14 -5.86
N SER A 346 -14.56 -22.18 -5.22
CA SER A 346 -14.87 -22.45 -3.82
C SER A 346 -13.58 -22.69 -3.05
N LEU A 347 -13.55 -22.18 -1.83
CA LEU A 347 -12.47 -22.45 -0.90
C LEU A 347 -12.69 -23.80 -0.27
N GLN A 348 -11.69 -24.67 -0.38
CA GLN A 348 -11.73 -25.98 0.28
C GLN A 348 -11.46 -25.82 1.79
N ASP A 349 -12.11 -26.66 2.60
CA ASP A 349 -12.06 -26.58 4.08
C ASP A 349 -10.65 -26.74 4.68
N ASN A 350 -9.66 -27.22 3.90
CA ASN A 350 -8.26 -27.39 4.34
C ASN A 350 -7.27 -26.53 3.54
N VAL A 351 -7.75 -25.50 2.85
CA VAL A 351 -6.87 -24.59 2.13
C VAL A 351 -5.97 -23.83 3.10
N ARG A 352 -4.66 -23.80 2.79
CA ARG A 352 -3.69 -22.99 3.54
C ARG A 352 -3.79 -21.56 3.06
N LEU A 353 -4.09 -20.67 3.99
CA LEU A 353 -4.19 -19.24 3.73
C LEU A 353 -2.97 -18.52 4.29
N TRP A 354 -2.61 -17.43 3.63
CA TRP A 354 -1.49 -16.58 4.03
C TRP A 354 -1.94 -15.13 4.11
N VAL A 355 -1.45 -14.45 5.14
CA VAL A 355 -1.60 -13.02 5.34
C VAL A 355 -0.23 -12.38 5.43
N THR A 356 -0.11 -11.18 4.89
CA THR A 356 1.13 -10.43 4.82
C THR A 356 0.91 -8.96 5.12
N GLY A 357 1.88 -8.32 5.77
CA GLY A 357 1.77 -6.91 6.09
C GLY A 357 2.88 -6.39 7.01
N TRP A 358 2.77 -5.11 7.36
CA TRP A 358 3.68 -4.39 8.26
C TRP A 358 2.98 -3.96 9.55
N GLY A 359 1.83 -4.57 9.84
CA GLY A 359 1.05 -4.29 11.03
C GLY A 359 1.79 -4.58 12.33
N HIS A 360 1.10 -4.30 13.43
CA HIS A 360 1.59 -4.57 14.76
C HIS A 360 1.83 -6.07 14.97
N THR A 361 3.02 -6.43 15.44
CA THR A 361 3.39 -7.83 15.69
C THR A 361 2.71 -8.42 16.93
N SER A 362 2.08 -7.59 17.76
CA SER A 362 1.28 -8.00 18.91
C SER A 362 0.19 -6.96 19.21
N GLU A 363 -0.94 -7.41 19.77
CA GLU A 363 -2.01 -6.51 20.21
C GLU A 363 -1.48 -5.44 21.18
N GLY A 364 -1.85 -4.19 20.94
CA GLY A 364 -1.43 -3.07 21.80
C GLY A 364 0.05 -2.70 21.73
N ALA A 365 0.82 -3.27 20.79
CA ALA A 365 2.18 -2.80 20.53
C ALA A 365 2.17 -1.31 20.15
N GLY A 366 3.14 -0.54 20.65
CA GLY A 366 3.26 0.88 20.32
C GLY A 366 3.87 1.17 18.95
N THR A 367 4.40 0.15 18.26
CA THR A 367 5.15 0.32 17.00
C THR A 367 4.79 -0.76 15.97
N LEU A 368 4.67 -0.34 14.72
CA LEU A 368 4.53 -1.20 13.54
C LEU A 368 5.83 -1.98 13.26
N SER A 369 5.72 -3.09 12.53
CA SER A 369 6.91 -3.77 12.02
C SER A 369 7.50 -2.98 10.86
N SER A 370 8.79 -2.65 10.93
CA SER A 370 9.48 -2.05 9.79
C SER A 370 9.71 -3.06 8.66
N GLN A 371 9.75 -4.36 8.98
CA GLN A 371 9.97 -5.46 8.04
C GLN A 371 8.66 -6.16 7.70
N LEU A 372 8.47 -6.55 6.44
CA LEU A 372 7.32 -7.30 5.97
C LEU A 372 7.21 -8.61 6.75
N GLN A 373 6.03 -8.91 7.28
CA GLN A 373 5.73 -10.15 7.96
C GLN A 373 4.82 -11.02 7.10
N GLU A 374 4.89 -12.34 7.31
CA GLU A 374 3.98 -13.33 6.74
C GLU A 374 3.49 -14.28 7.83
N ALA A 375 2.25 -14.73 7.71
CA ALA A 375 1.69 -15.75 8.59
C ALA A 375 0.77 -16.72 7.83
N GLN A 376 0.96 -18.01 8.09
CA GLN A 376 0.03 -19.04 7.66
C GLN A 376 -1.14 -19.13 8.66
N ILE A 377 -2.36 -19.12 8.13
CA ILE A 377 -3.60 -19.26 8.90
C ILE A 377 -4.55 -20.26 8.21
N SER A 378 -5.60 -20.66 8.94
CA SER A 378 -6.59 -21.63 8.46
C SER A 378 -7.92 -20.95 8.17
N LEU A 379 -8.65 -21.49 7.19
CA LEU A 379 -10.03 -21.11 6.94
C LEU A 379 -10.91 -21.51 8.12
N ILE A 380 -11.83 -20.63 8.51
CA ILE A 380 -12.85 -20.88 9.54
C ILE A 380 -14.20 -20.80 8.87
N SER A 381 -15.02 -21.86 9.03
CA SER A 381 -16.36 -21.89 8.45
C SER A 381 -17.21 -20.73 8.97
N SER A 382 -18.09 -20.19 8.11
CA SER A 382 -18.99 -19.10 8.49
C SER A 382 -19.87 -19.46 9.69
N SER A 383 -20.28 -20.74 9.81
CA SER A 383 -21.05 -21.23 10.96
C SER A 383 -20.25 -21.15 12.25
N ASN A 384 -18.98 -21.59 12.24
CA ASN A 384 -18.12 -21.53 13.41
C ASN A 384 -17.82 -20.07 13.78
N CYS A 385 -17.51 -19.24 12.80
CA CYS A 385 -17.23 -17.83 13.01
C CYS A 385 -18.45 -17.06 13.55
N ASN A 386 -19.66 -17.39 13.07
CA ASN A 386 -20.90 -16.79 13.56
C ASN A 386 -21.25 -17.15 15.00
N ARG A 387 -20.75 -18.26 15.55
CA ARG A 387 -20.88 -18.56 16.98
C ARG A 387 -20.08 -17.57 17.83
N GLU A 388 -18.92 -17.16 17.36
CA GLU A 388 -18.04 -16.21 18.05
C GLU A 388 -18.47 -14.75 17.89
N TYR A 389 -19.07 -14.42 16.74
CA TYR A 389 -19.49 -13.06 16.39
C TYR A 389 -21.01 -12.85 16.44
N THR A 390 -21.75 -13.79 17.02
CA THR A 390 -23.19 -13.68 17.29
C THR A 390 -24.02 -13.33 16.04
N GLY A 391 -23.76 -14.02 14.92
CA GLY A 391 -24.53 -13.86 13.67
C GLY A 391 -24.15 -12.65 12.81
N GLN A 392 -23.04 -11.96 13.09
CA GLN A 392 -22.61 -10.76 12.34
C GLN A 392 -21.82 -11.07 11.05
N ILE A 393 -21.50 -12.34 10.76
CA ILE A 393 -20.73 -12.73 9.57
C ILE A 393 -21.68 -12.96 8.40
N LEU A 394 -21.50 -12.13 7.36
CA LEU A 394 -22.28 -12.14 6.13
C LEU A 394 -21.59 -13.01 5.05
N ASP A 395 -22.33 -13.34 3.99
CA ASP A 395 -21.80 -14.08 2.83
C ASP A 395 -20.69 -13.32 2.09
N SER A 396 -20.70 -11.98 2.19
CA SER A 396 -19.66 -11.10 1.67
C SER A 396 -18.37 -11.10 2.50
N MET A 397 -18.32 -11.89 3.58
CA MET A 397 -17.18 -12.02 4.48
C MET A 397 -16.63 -13.44 4.49
N ILE A 398 -15.39 -13.54 4.96
CA ILE A 398 -14.69 -14.80 5.22
C ILE A 398 -13.91 -14.68 6.51
N CYS A 399 -13.86 -15.77 7.28
CA CYS A 399 -13.10 -15.82 8.53
C CYS A 399 -11.88 -16.72 8.36
N ALA A 400 -10.74 -16.24 8.85
CA ALA A 400 -9.50 -17.01 8.84
C ALA A 400 -8.67 -16.66 10.06
N GLY A 401 -7.94 -17.65 10.59
CA GLY A 401 -7.11 -17.44 11.76
C GLY A 401 -6.61 -18.75 12.35
N ARG A 402 -6.04 -18.65 13.55
CA ARG A 402 -5.67 -19.79 14.38
C ARG A 402 -6.58 -19.81 15.60
N ILE A 403 -7.31 -20.90 15.81
CA ILE A 403 -8.26 -21.01 16.93
C ILE A 403 -7.52 -20.95 18.27
N GLU A 404 -6.30 -21.48 18.32
CA GLU A 404 -5.44 -21.44 19.51
C GLU A 404 -4.93 -20.03 19.83
N GLY A 405 -5.11 -19.07 18.93
CA GLY A 405 -4.53 -17.73 19.03
C GLY A 405 -3.04 -17.69 18.66
N GLY A 406 -2.36 -16.63 19.07
CA GLY A 406 -0.91 -16.45 18.90
C GLY A 406 -0.43 -16.02 17.51
N THR A 407 -1.28 -16.07 16.47
CA THR A 407 -0.99 -15.47 15.16
C THR A 407 -2.29 -15.03 14.50
N ASP A 408 -2.38 -13.75 14.16
CA ASP A 408 -3.55 -13.10 13.54
C ASP A 408 -3.13 -11.79 12.88
N THR A 409 -3.97 -11.25 12.01
CA THR A 409 -3.76 -9.91 11.45
C THR A 409 -4.04 -8.85 12.50
N CYS A 410 -3.21 -7.80 12.57
CA CYS A 410 -3.40 -6.73 13.54
C CYS A 410 -3.53 -5.36 12.88
N GLN A 411 -3.62 -4.31 13.69
CA GLN A 411 -3.62 -2.93 13.21
C GLN A 411 -2.42 -2.69 12.28
N GLY A 412 -2.66 -2.05 11.14
CA GLY A 412 -1.66 -1.84 10.07
C GLY A 412 -1.60 -2.93 9.00
N ASP A 413 -2.19 -4.11 9.21
CA ASP A 413 -2.39 -5.10 8.14
C ASP A 413 -3.68 -4.86 7.35
N SER A 414 -4.56 -4.00 7.86
CA SER A 414 -5.80 -3.51 7.23
C SER A 414 -5.65 -3.27 5.74
N GLY A 415 -6.58 -3.78 4.94
CA GLY A 415 -6.53 -3.69 3.48
C GLY A 415 -5.52 -4.63 2.80
N GLY A 416 -4.66 -5.30 3.56
CA GLY A 416 -3.73 -6.30 3.05
C GLY A 416 -4.42 -7.55 2.50
N PRO A 417 -3.71 -8.38 1.72
CA PRO A 417 -4.29 -9.53 1.07
C PRO A 417 -4.33 -10.77 1.97
N LEU A 418 -5.42 -11.52 1.88
CA LEU A 418 -5.51 -12.92 2.31
C LEU A 418 -5.44 -13.79 1.06
N VAL A 419 -4.39 -14.60 0.93
CA VAL A 419 -4.10 -15.33 -0.31
C VAL A 419 -4.06 -16.85 -0.12
N ALA A 420 -4.41 -17.58 -1.17
CA ALA A 420 -4.32 -19.03 -1.26
C ALA A 420 -3.53 -19.44 -2.50
N LEU A 421 -2.81 -20.57 -2.42
CA LEU A 421 -2.19 -21.17 -3.59
C LEU A 421 -3.19 -22.14 -4.25
N SER A 422 -3.66 -21.78 -5.45
CA SER A 422 -4.57 -22.57 -6.28
C SER A 422 -3.79 -23.14 -7.48
N GLY A 423 -3.55 -24.44 -7.47
CA GLY A 423 -2.67 -25.10 -8.45
C GLY A 423 -1.24 -24.56 -8.41
N GLN A 424 -0.88 -23.68 -9.34
CA GLN A 424 0.44 -23.04 -9.43
C GLN A 424 0.37 -21.51 -9.33
N LYS A 425 -0.79 -20.94 -9.02
CA LYS A 425 -0.99 -19.50 -8.94
C LYS A 425 -1.52 -19.11 -7.57
N TRP A 426 -1.00 -18.01 -7.05
CA TRP A 426 -1.57 -17.37 -5.88
C TRP A 426 -2.79 -16.55 -6.28
N GLU A 427 -3.85 -16.66 -5.49
CA GLU A 427 -5.11 -15.95 -5.66
C GLU A 427 -5.48 -15.21 -4.37
N GLN A 428 -6.05 -14.02 -4.50
CA GLN A 428 -6.51 -13.24 -3.36
C GLN A 428 -7.94 -13.59 -2.99
N MET A 429 -8.08 -14.31 -1.88
CA MET A 429 -9.37 -14.81 -1.40
C MET A 429 -10.07 -13.80 -0.50
N GLY A 430 -9.31 -12.94 0.16
CA GLY A 430 -9.85 -11.92 1.05
C GLY A 430 -9.02 -10.65 1.17
N ILE A 431 -9.58 -9.67 1.87
CA ILE A 431 -8.96 -8.39 2.24
C ILE A 431 -9.10 -8.22 3.76
N VAL A 432 -8.01 -7.92 4.46
CA VAL A 432 -8.02 -7.70 5.91
C VAL A 432 -8.99 -6.55 6.24
N SER A 433 -10.01 -6.83 7.08
CA SER A 433 -11.09 -5.89 7.35
C SER A 433 -11.22 -5.57 8.84
N TRP A 434 -11.58 -6.53 9.70
CA TRP A 434 -11.78 -6.28 11.13
C TRP A 434 -11.62 -7.55 11.98
N GLY A 435 -11.57 -7.39 13.30
CA GLY A 435 -11.51 -8.48 14.28
C GLY A 435 -11.61 -7.97 15.72
N ASP A 436 -11.91 -8.86 16.66
CA ASP A 436 -11.94 -8.54 18.10
C ASP A 436 -10.54 -8.68 18.72
N GLY A 437 -9.73 -7.63 18.63
CA GLY A 437 -8.33 -7.66 19.05
C GLY A 437 -7.43 -8.35 18.02
N CYS A 438 -6.21 -8.73 18.43
CA CYS A 438 -5.27 -9.44 17.55
C CYS A 438 -4.74 -10.69 18.25
N ALA A 439 -4.84 -11.85 17.61
CA ALA A 439 -4.20 -13.10 18.01
C ALA A 439 -4.67 -13.66 19.37
N ARG A 440 -5.89 -13.30 19.76
CA ARG A 440 -6.52 -13.84 20.98
C ARG A 440 -7.01 -15.27 20.72
N PRO A 441 -6.81 -16.20 21.66
CA PRO A 441 -7.43 -17.53 21.56
C PRO A 441 -8.95 -17.42 21.37
N GLY A 442 -9.49 -18.17 20.41
CA GLY A 442 -10.92 -18.17 20.07
C GLY A 442 -11.42 -16.96 19.26
N LYS A 443 -10.59 -15.94 18.98
CA LYS A 443 -10.96 -14.82 18.11
C LYS A 443 -10.16 -14.90 16.80
N VAL A 444 -10.87 -14.86 15.69
CA VAL A 444 -10.30 -15.01 14.33
C VAL A 444 -10.57 -13.77 13.51
N GLY A 445 -9.63 -13.38 12.65
CA GLY A 445 -9.81 -12.25 11.75
C GLY A 445 -10.98 -12.44 10.78
N VAL A 446 -11.66 -11.33 10.48
CA VAL A 446 -12.71 -11.23 9.48
C VAL A 446 -12.20 -10.43 8.30
N TYR A 447 -12.42 -10.97 7.11
CA TYR A 447 -11.91 -10.45 5.85
C TYR A 447 -13.07 -10.24 4.89
N THR A 448 -12.96 -9.22 4.04
CA THR A 448 -13.88 -9.04 2.91
C THR A 448 -13.65 -10.16 1.90
N ARG A 449 -14.70 -10.87 1.47
CA ARG A 449 -14.59 -11.97 0.50
C ARG A 449 -14.45 -11.41 -0.91
N VAL A 450 -13.26 -11.47 -1.52
CA VAL A 450 -12.98 -10.87 -2.83
C VAL A 450 -13.92 -11.38 -3.93
N MET A 451 -14.18 -12.69 -3.95
CA MET A 451 -15.05 -13.31 -4.95
C MET A 451 -16.48 -12.73 -4.97
N TYR A 452 -17.00 -12.29 -3.81
CA TYR A 452 -18.32 -11.68 -3.71
C TYR A 452 -18.37 -10.31 -4.41
N TYR A 453 -17.23 -9.63 -4.53
CA TYR A 453 -17.11 -8.27 -5.04
C TYR A 453 -16.48 -8.18 -6.44
N LEU A 454 -16.34 -9.29 -7.16
CA LEU A 454 -15.71 -9.30 -8.50
C LEU A 454 -16.43 -8.36 -9.48
N ASP A 455 -17.76 -8.34 -9.48
CA ASP A 455 -18.54 -7.41 -10.31
C ASP A 455 -18.22 -5.94 -10.00
N TRP A 456 -18.09 -5.62 -8.71
CA TRP A 456 -17.73 -4.29 -8.28
C TRP A 456 -16.29 -3.95 -8.70
N ILE A 457 -15.34 -4.88 -8.54
CA ILE A 457 -13.93 -4.69 -8.91
C ILE A 457 -13.80 -4.43 -10.41
N TYR A 458 -14.35 -5.31 -11.25
CA TYR A 458 -14.25 -5.19 -12.70
C TYR A 458 -15.03 -3.98 -13.23
N GLY A 459 -16.23 -3.72 -12.69
CA GLY A 459 -17.03 -2.55 -13.04
C GLY A 459 -16.31 -1.25 -12.70
N ALA A 460 -15.65 -1.19 -11.54
CA ALA A 460 -14.86 -0.03 -11.11
C ALA A 460 -13.64 0.19 -12.01
N MET A 461 -12.88 -0.86 -12.29
CA MET A 461 -11.72 -0.80 -13.18
C MET A 461 -12.12 -0.32 -14.59
N LYS A 462 -13.21 -0.86 -15.14
CA LYS A 462 -13.72 -0.46 -16.46
C LYS A 462 -14.23 0.99 -16.48
N LYS A 463 -14.99 1.43 -15.47
CA LYS A 463 -15.59 2.78 -15.44
C LYS A 463 -14.55 3.91 -15.30
N ALA A 464 -13.38 3.59 -14.77
CA ALA A 464 -12.33 4.56 -14.49
C ALA A 464 -11.28 4.69 -15.60
N GLN A 465 -11.29 3.78 -16.58
CA GLN A 465 -10.62 3.88 -17.87
C GLN A 465 -11.38 4.84 -18.78
#